data_AF-A0A2V9ISY8-F1
#
_entry.id   AF-A0A2V9ISY8-F1
#
_cell.length_a   1.000
_cell.length_b   1.000
_cell.length_c   1.000
_cell.angle_alpha   90.00
_cell.angle_beta   90.00
_cell.angle_gamma   90.00
#
_symmetry.space_group_name_H-M   'P 1'
#
loop_
_entity.id
_entity.type
_entity.pdbx_description
1 polymer ?
#
loop_
_entity_poly.entity_id
_entity_poly.type
_entity_poly.pdbx_seq_one_letter_code
_entity_poly.pdbx_strand_id
1 'polypeptide(L)'
;MKLRARLDAQWVVVDCLGLPLADTVRRVLPGCLAPRQLRSLEFAFVSQRTSTEAFYLTMIAQEFRKAFEKIDVVDHLIHQRNLSLGDLARLARAELEIAFKRLVPRLDPTLPVLIFGDHGFRLAPDGSGFTHGGPSTLERLTVVLLLN
;
A
#
# COMPACT_ATOMS: atom_id res chain seq x y z
N MET A 1 -12.07 -5.19 2.87
CA MET A 1 -11.10 -6.27 3.15
C MET A 1 -11.48 -6.96 4.47
N LYS A 2 -11.51 -8.31 4.54
CA LYS A 2 -11.68 -9.01 5.82
C LYS A 2 -10.33 -9.13 6.53
N LEU A 3 -9.79 -8.00 7.01
CA LEU A 3 -8.50 -7.94 7.73
C LEU A 3 -8.44 -8.93 8.91
N ARG A 4 -9.58 -9.21 9.54
CA ARG A 4 -9.69 -10.14 10.69
C ARG A 4 -9.29 -11.57 10.31
N ALA A 5 -9.46 -11.95 9.05
CA ALA A 5 -9.11 -13.27 8.55
C ALA A 5 -7.62 -13.41 8.19
N ARG A 6 -6.80 -12.38 8.46
CA ARG A 6 -5.36 -12.33 8.14
C ARG A 6 -4.53 -11.91 9.35
N LEU A 7 -5.02 -12.17 10.57
CA LEU A 7 -4.31 -11.82 11.82
C LEU A 7 -3.03 -12.65 12.03
N ASP A 8 -2.94 -13.80 11.37
CA ASP A 8 -1.79 -14.71 11.31
C ASP A 8 -0.63 -14.19 10.43
N ALA A 9 -0.92 -13.31 9.47
CA ALA A 9 0.11 -12.68 8.63
C ALA A 9 0.75 -11.47 9.32
N GLN A 10 2.01 -11.17 9.02
CA GLN A 10 2.64 -9.89 9.34
C GLN A 10 2.13 -8.79 8.42
N TRP A 11 1.86 -7.60 8.93
CA TRP A 11 1.22 -6.54 8.13
C TRP A 11 2.21 -5.44 7.76
N VAL A 12 2.16 -5.05 6.49
CA VAL A 12 2.89 -3.92 5.93
C VAL A 12 1.89 -2.98 5.27
N VAL A 13 1.72 -1.80 5.82
CA VAL A 13 0.85 -0.77 5.29
C VAL A 13 1.69 0.18 4.44
N VAL A 14 1.33 0.37 3.19
CA VAL A 14 1.96 1.34 2.30
C VAL A 14 1.03 2.53 2.16
N ASP A 15 1.46 3.69 2.65
CA ASP A 15 0.74 4.94 2.52
C ASP A 15 0.45 5.25 1.05
N CYS A 16 -0.81 5.56 0.75
CA CYS A 16 -1.22 5.97 -0.59
C CYS A 16 -0.97 4.91 -1.70
N LEU A 17 -0.99 3.60 -1.38
CA LEU A 17 -0.86 2.52 -2.37
C LEU A 17 -2.16 2.30 -3.17
N GLY A 18 -2.35 3.13 -4.20
CA GLY A 18 -3.47 3.07 -5.12
C GLY A 18 -3.34 2.03 -6.25
N LEU A 19 -4.48 1.73 -6.87
CA LEU A 19 -4.60 0.86 -8.05
C LEU A 19 -3.57 1.14 -9.16
N PRO A 20 -3.23 2.40 -9.51
CA PRO A 20 -2.27 2.67 -10.58
C PRO A 20 -0.87 2.09 -10.36
N LEU A 21 -0.50 1.73 -9.12
CA LEU A 21 0.79 1.13 -8.77
C LEU A 21 0.72 -0.38 -8.53
N ALA A 22 -0.41 -1.04 -8.79
CA ALA A 22 -0.59 -2.47 -8.53
C ALA A 22 0.46 -3.35 -9.24
N ASP A 23 0.71 -3.11 -10.52
CA ASP A 23 1.72 -3.88 -11.26
C ASP A 23 3.16 -3.51 -10.83
N THR A 24 3.39 -2.25 -10.47
CA THR A 24 4.67 -1.77 -9.94
C THR A 24 5.05 -2.53 -8.67
N VAL A 25 4.18 -2.54 -7.66
CA VAL A 25 4.45 -3.25 -6.41
C VAL A 25 4.59 -4.75 -6.66
N ARG A 26 3.70 -5.36 -7.47
CA ARG A 26 3.76 -6.78 -7.81
C ARG A 26 5.12 -7.22 -8.35
N ARG A 27 5.76 -6.40 -9.18
CA ARG A 27 7.08 -6.68 -9.77
C ARG A 27 8.25 -6.47 -8.81
N VAL A 28 8.09 -5.59 -7.82
CA VAL A 28 9.12 -5.29 -6.81
C VAL A 28 9.28 -6.42 -5.80
N LEU A 29 8.16 -7.01 -5.37
CA LEU A 29 8.14 -7.93 -4.23
C LEU A 29 9.06 -9.16 -4.39
N PRO A 30 9.10 -9.88 -5.52
CA PRO A 30 9.94 -11.07 -5.64
C PRO A 30 11.44 -10.80 -5.43
N GLY A 31 11.92 -9.63 -5.85
CA GLY A 31 13.33 -9.26 -5.69
C GLY A 31 13.69 -8.78 -4.29
N CYS A 32 12.70 -8.42 -3.46
CA CYS A 32 12.93 -7.84 -2.14
C CYS A 32 12.55 -8.78 -0.99
N LEU A 33 11.50 -9.58 -1.16
CA LEU A 33 10.95 -10.43 -0.09
C LEU A 33 11.20 -11.92 -0.32
N ALA A 34 12.06 -12.30 -1.27
CA ALA A 34 12.48 -13.68 -1.47
C ALA A 34 12.92 -14.34 -0.13
N PRO A 35 12.60 -15.62 0.10
CA PRO A 35 11.98 -16.58 -0.84
C PRO A 35 10.45 -16.52 -0.91
N ARG A 36 9.80 -15.55 -0.26
CA ARG A 36 8.34 -15.45 -0.21
C ARG A 36 7.74 -15.30 -1.61
N GLN A 37 6.68 -16.04 -1.89
CA GLN A 37 6.00 -15.99 -3.19
C GLN A 37 4.69 -15.22 -3.05
N LEU A 38 4.35 -14.44 -4.08
CA LEU A 38 3.06 -13.78 -4.15
C LEU A 38 1.96 -14.83 -4.34
N ARG A 39 1.03 -14.90 -3.38
CA ARG A 39 -0.12 -15.82 -3.40
C ARG A 39 -1.37 -15.20 -3.99
N SER A 40 -1.68 -13.96 -3.63
CA SER A 40 -2.79 -13.22 -4.22
C SER A 40 -2.48 -11.74 -4.35
N LEU A 41 -3.09 -11.13 -5.36
CA LEU A 41 -3.21 -9.69 -5.53
C LEU A 41 -4.70 -9.39 -5.68
N GLU A 42 -5.23 -8.64 -4.74
CA GLU A 42 -6.64 -8.28 -4.63
C GLU A 42 -6.78 -6.76 -4.50
N PHE A 43 -8.02 -6.28 -4.56
CA PHE A 43 -8.36 -4.88 -4.31
C PHE A 43 -9.40 -4.78 -3.20
N ALA A 44 -9.29 -3.73 -2.39
CA ALA A 44 -10.22 -3.52 -1.30
C ALA A 44 -10.55 -2.05 -1.07
N PHE A 45 -11.77 -1.81 -0.61
CA PHE A 45 -12.12 -0.58 0.09
C PHE A 45 -11.67 -0.70 1.54
N VAL A 46 -10.86 0.25 1.98
CA VAL A 46 -10.24 0.27 3.31
C VAL A 46 -10.93 1.24 4.27
N SER A 47 -11.51 2.33 3.77
CA SER A 47 -12.28 3.29 4.55
C SER A 47 -13.33 4.00 3.68
N GLN A 48 -14.34 4.58 4.32
CA GLN A 48 -15.36 5.38 3.60
C GLN A 48 -14.82 6.75 3.14
N ARG A 49 -13.81 7.27 3.84
CA ARG A 49 -13.10 8.52 3.54
C ARG A 49 -11.64 8.23 3.21
N THR A 50 -11.08 8.92 2.23
CA THR A 50 -9.67 8.78 1.85
C THR A 50 -8.79 9.61 2.76
N SER A 51 -8.36 9.04 3.88
CA SER A 51 -7.29 9.61 4.69
C SER A 51 -6.68 8.54 5.58
N THR A 52 -5.42 8.71 5.96
CA THR A 52 -4.73 7.88 6.95
C THR A 52 -5.49 7.86 8.29
N GLU A 53 -6.04 9.00 8.71
CA GLU A 53 -6.87 9.10 9.91
C GLU A 53 -8.12 8.21 9.82
N ALA A 54 -8.85 8.26 8.69
CA ALA A 54 -10.05 7.45 8.50
C ALA A 54 -9.72 5.96 8.49
N PHE A 55 -8.57 5.58 7.96
CA PHE A 55 -8.05 4.22 8.06
C PHE A 55 -7.82 3.79 9.52
N TYR A 56 -7.13 4.61 10.32
CA TYR A 56 -6.90 4.30 11.74
C TYR A 56 -8.18 4.25 12.56
N LEU A 57 -9.12 5.17 12.34
CA LEU A 57 -10.43 5.13 13.00
C LEU A 57 -11.19 3.85 12.65
N THR A 58 -11.09 3.38 11.40
CA THR A 58 -11.70 2.12 10.95
C THR A 58 -11.04 0.91 11.64
N MET A 59 -9.72 0.92 11.80
CA MET A 59 -8.96 -0.10 12.54
C MET A 59 -9.35 -0.15 14.02
N ILE A 60 -9.43 1.00 14.68
CA ILE A 60 -9.80 1.15 16.09
C ILE A 60 -11.24 0.69 16.31
N ALA A 61 -12.18 1.12 15.46
CA ALA A 61 -13.59 0.72 15.54
C ALA A 61 -13.78 -0.80 15.37
N GLN A 62 -12.84 -1.46 14.70
CA GLN A 62 -12.82 -2.92 14.55
C GLN A 62 -11.99 -3.62 15.64
N GLU A 63 -11.59 -2.90 16.70
CA GLU A 63 -10.80 -3.39 17.84
C GLU A 63 -9.48 -4.05 17.44
N PHE A 64 -8.88 -3.63 16.32
CA PHE A 64 -7.60 -4.19 15.90
C PHE A 64 -6.44 -3.67 16.74
N ARG A 65 -5.75 -4.58 17.44
CA ARG A 65 -4.53 -4.30 18.22
C ARG A 65 -3.27 -4.91 17.59
N LYS A 66 -3.27 -5.09 16.27
CA LYS A 66 -2.17 -5.75 15.57
C LYS A 66 -1.06 -4.76 15.22
N ALA A 67 0.18 -5.11 15.55
CA ALA A 67 1.35 -4.36 15.10
C ALA A 67 1.52 -4.50 13.57
N PHE A 68 1.95 -3.41 12.93
CA PHE A 68 2.22 -3.36 11.50
C PHE A 68 3.38 -2.42 11.22
N GLU A 69 3.97 -2.61 10.05
CA GLU A 69 5.06 -1.80 9.52
C GLU A 69 4.48 -0.81 8.51
N LYS A 70 4.89 0.46 8.55
CA LYS A 70 4.37 1.51 7.69
C LYS A 70 5.46 1.99 6.73
N ILE A 71 5.11 2.13 5.45
CA ILE A 71 5.95 2.68 4.38
C ILE A 71 5.22 3.88 3.80
N ASP A 72 5.85 5.06 3.77
CA ASP A 72 5.23 6.35 3.41
C ASP A 72 5.70 6.90 2.04
N VAL A 73 6.63 6.20 1.38
CA VAL A 73 7.34 6.71 0.20
C VAL A 73 6.44 7.08 -0.98
N VAL A 74 5.31 6.40 -1.16
CA VAL A 74 4.39 6.69 -2.27
C VAL A 74 3.66 8.01 -2.02
N ASP A 75 3.16 8.23 -0.80
CA ASP A 75 2.48 9.47 -0.44
C ASP A 75 3.40 10.71 -0.63
N HIS A 76 4.66 10.59 -0.20
CA HIS A 76 5.66 11.63 -0.45
C HIS A 76 5.85 11.94 -1.94
N LEU A 77 5.88 10.92 -2.80
CA LEU A 77 6.02 11.12 -4.25
C LEU A 77 4.79 11.82 -4.85
N ILE A 78 3.59 11.53 -4.35
CA ILE A 78 2.34 12.14 -4.80
C ILE A 78 2.31 13.63 -4.47
N HIS A 79 2.79 14.03 -3.29
CA HIS A 79 2.74 15.42 -2.84
C HIS A 79 3.89 16.31 -3.34
N GLN A 80 5.09 15.76 -3.56
CA GLN A 80 6.29 16.59 -3.78
C GLN A 80 6.58 16.89 -5.25
N ARG A 81 5.95 16.19 -6.20
CA ARG A 81 6.37 16.23 -7.61
C ARG A 81 5.19 16.15 -8.56
N ASN A 82 5.18 17.02 -9.56
CA ASN A 82 4.32 16.86 -10.73
C ASN A 82 4.91 15.79 -11.63
N LEU A 83 4.48 14.55 -11.45
CA LEU A 83 4.98 13.39 -12.18
C LEU A 83 3.95 12.91 -13.20
N SER A 84 4.45 12.42 -14.33
CA SER A 84 3.66 11.51 -15.16
C SER A 84 3.42 10.18 -14.41
N LEU A 85 2.41 9.40 -14.81
CA LEU A 85 2.20 8.07 -14.21
C LEU A 85 3.41 7.14 -14.42
N GLY A 86 4.08 7.26 -15.57
CA GLY A 86 5.28 6.48 -15.86
C GLY A 86 6.45 6.83 -14.92
N ASP A 87 6.67 8.13 -14.67
CA ASP A 87 7.70 8.58 -13.73
C ASP A 87 7.36 8.24 -12.29
N LEU A 88 6.10 8.39 -11.89
CA LEU A 88 5.63 7.96 -10.58
C LEU A 88 5.88 6.47 -10.39
N ALA A 89 5.51 5.61 -11.35
CA ALA A 89 5.73 4.17 -11.25
C ALA A 89 7.22 3.83 -11.16
N ARG A 90 8.09 4.51 -11.93
CA ARG A 90 9.54 4.30 -11.90
C ARG A 90 10.17 4.70 -10.56
N LEU A 91 9.78 5.85 -10.01
CA LEU A 91 10.29 6.33 -8.73
C LEU A 91 9.73 5.49 -7.58
N ALA A 92 8.42 5.23 -7.57
CA ALA A 92 7.79 4.37 -6.58
C ALA A 92 8.42 2.99 -6.56
N ARG A 93 8.77 2.41 -7.71
CA ARG A 93 9.52 1.15 -7.78
C ARG A 93 10.83 1.24 -6.98
N ALA A 94 11.67 2.24 -7.26
CA ALA A 94 12.98 2.36 -6.61
C ALA A 94 12.86 2.58 -5.10
N GLU A 95 11.96 3.47 -4.67
CA GLU A 95 11.74 3.77 -3.25
C GLU A 95 11.14 2.57 -2.49
N LEU A 96 10.18 1.87 -3.10
CA LEU A 96 9.60 0.65 -2.52
C LEU A 96 10.63 -0.47 -2.43
N GLU A 97 11.49 -0.66 -3.44
CA GLU A 97 12.58 -1.64 -3.37
C GLU A 97 13.50 -1.38 -2.16
N ILE A 98 13.86 -0.11 -1.91
CA ILE A 98 14.68 0.28 -0.77
C ILE A 98 13.93 0.04 0.55
N ALA A 99 12.66 0.48 0.63
CA ALA A 99 11.85 0.33 1.82
C ALA A 99 11.65 -1.15 2.20
N PHE A 100 11.31 -2.01 1.23
CA PHE A 100 11.14 -3.44 1.49
C PHE A 100 12.45 -4.11 1.90
N LYS A 101 13.59 -3.79 1.27
CA LYS A 101 14.89 -4.36 1.67
C LYS A 101 15.27 -3.99 3.10
N ARG A 102 14.97 -2.76 3.54
CA ARG A 102 15.17 -2.32 4.94
C ARG A 102 14.23 -3.01 5.91
N LEU A 103 13.04 -3.38 5.46
CA LEU A 103 12.01 -4.04 6.25
C LEU A 103 12.31 -5.54 6.48
N VAL A 104 12.88 -6.23 5.49
CA VAL A 104 13.13 -7.69 5.53
C VAL A 104 13.71 -8.20 6.85
N PRO A 105 14.75 -7.58 7.45
CA PRO A 105 15.33 -8.07 8.70
C PRO A 105 14.40 -8.02 9.90
N ARG A 106 13.30 -7.25 9.84
CA ARG A 106 12.30 -7.12 10.90
C ARG A 106 11.13 -8.10 10.76
N LEU A 107 11.03 -8.78 9.62
CA LEU A 107 9.95 -9.71 9.34
C LEU A 107 10.35 -11.14 9.73
N ASP A 108 9.49 -11.83 10.47
CA ASP A 108 9.61 -13.26 10.74
C ASP A 108 9.55 -14.06 9.42
N PRO A 109 10.60 -14.83 9.07
CA PRO A 109 10.65 -15.60 7.82
C PRO A 109 9.63 -16.75 7.75
N THR A 110 9.06 -17.16 8.89
CA THR A 110 8.11 -18.29 8.97
C THR A 110 6.65 -17.88 8.81
N LEU A 111 6.38 -16.58 8.89
CA LEU A 111 5.02 -16.04 8.83
C LEU A 111 4.72 -15.41 7.45
N PRO A 112 3.46 -15.55 6.96
CA PRO A 112 2.99 -14.83 5.78
C PRO A 112 3.11 -13.31 5.95
N VAL A 113 3.14 -12.59 4.84
CA VAL A 113 3.17 -11.11 4.82
C VAL A 113 1.98 -10.59 4.02
N LEU A 114 1.18 -9.73 4.65
CA LEU A 114 0.09 -8.99 4.02
C LEU A 114 0.53 -7.55 3.78
N ILE A 115 0.58 -7.13 2.52
CA ILE A 115 0.93 -5.77 2.12
C ILE A 115 -0.32 -5.09 1.58
N PHE A 116 -0.65 -3.90 2.07
CA PHE A 116 -1.83 -3.19 1.58
C PHE A 116 -1.75 -1.67 1.75
N GLY A 117 -2.54 -0.94 0.96
CA GLY A 117 -2.68 0.50 1.11
C GLY A 117 -3.69 0.91 2.17
N ASP A 118 -3.44 2.01 2.88
CA ASP A 118 -4.42 2.66 3.76
C ASP A 118 -5.41 3.56 3.01
N HIS A 119 -4.98 4.11 1.89
CA HIS A 119 -5.83 4.71 0.86
C HIS A 119 -5.12 4.68 -0.51
N GLY A 120 -5.87 5.08 -1.55
CA GLY A 120 -5.35 5.22 -2.91
C GLY A 120 -5.15 6.68 -3.31
N PHE A 121 -4.97 6.89 -4.60
CA PHE A 121 -4.88 8.20 -5.23
C PHE A 121 -5.47 8.16 -6.64
N ARG A 122 -5.62 9.33 -7.26
CA ARG A 122 -6.02 9.47 -8.66
C ARG A 122 -5.28 10.61 -9.34
N LEU A 123 -5.41 10.70 -10.66
CA LEU A 123 -5.05 11.91 -11.40
C LEU A 123 -6.02 13.05 -11.04
N ALA A 124 -5.49 14.25 -10.85
CA ALA A 124 -6.28 15.46 -10.69
C ALA A 124 -7.10 15.74 -11.96
N PRO A 125 -8.29 16.37 -11.87
CA PRO A 125 -9.17 16.53 -13.04
C PRO A 125 -8.56 17.43 -14.13
N ASP A 126 -7.69 18.35 -13.73
CA ASP A 126 -6.93 19.24 -14.60
C ASP A 126 -5.64 18.61 -15.15
N GLY A 127 -5.34 17.36 -14.77
CA GLY A 127 -4.12 16.65 -15.17
C GLY A 127 -2.83 17.20 -14.57
N SER A 128 -2.91 18.12 -13.60
CA SER A 128 -1.74 18.79 -13.00
C SER A 128 -0.82 17.86 -12.21
N GLY A 129 -1.35 16.72 -11.76
CA GLY A 129 -0.62 15.74 -10.98
C GLY A 129 -1.56 14.71 -10.36
N PHE A 130 -1.11 14.10 -9.27
CA PHE A 130 -1.90 13.14 -8.52
C PHE A 130 -2.42 13.75 -7.22
N THR A 131 -3.57 13.26 -6.76
CA THR A 131 -4.24 13.75 -5.56
C THR A 131 -4.98 12.63 -4.84
N HIS A 132 -5.20 12.85 -3.55
CA HIS A 132 -6.04 12.04 -2.69
C HIS A 132 -6.75 12.95 -1.65
N GLY A 133 -7.56 12.41 -0.74
CA GLY A 133 -8.36 13.18 0.23
C GLY A 133 -9.81 13.45 -0.19
N GLY A 134 -10.17 13.13 -1.42
CA GLY A 134 -11.47 13.36 -2.05
C GLY A 134 -12.42 12.15 -2.03
N PRO A 135 -13.59 12.27 -2.67
CA PRO A 135 -14.64 11.25 -2.65
C PRO A 135 -14.44 10.14 -3.71
N SER A 136 -13.37 10.16 -4.50
CA SER A 136 -13.22 9.25 -5.63
C SER A 136 -13.15 7.79 -5.19
N THR A 137 -13.74 6.91 -5.99
CA THR A 137 -13.58 5.45 -5.82
C THR A 137 -12.12 5.02 -5.94
N LEU A 138 -11.33 5.65 -6.83
CA LEU A 138 -9.90 5.33 -7.01
C LEU A 138 -9.08 5.67 -5.76
N GLU A 139 -9.50 6.67 -5.01
CA GLU A 139 -8.86 7.09 -3.78
C GLU A 139 -9.23 6.18 -2.60
N ARG A 140 -10.36 5.46 -2.67
CA ARG A 140 -10.81 4.54 -1.63
C ARG A 140 -10.42 3.08 -1.88
N LEU A 141 -10.06 2.76 -3.13
CA LEU A 141 -9.66 1.43 -3.55
C LEU A 141 -8.13 1.27 -3.42
N THR A 142 -7.69 0.29 -2.64
CA THR A 142 -6.27 0.00 -2.44
C THR A 142 -5.90 -1.39 -2.91
N VAL A 143 -4.61 -1.57 -3.16
CA VAL A 143 -4.02 -2.87 -3.49
C VAL A 143 -3.82 -3.67 -2.22
N VAL A 144 -4.09 -4.98 -2.27
CA VAL A 144 -3.83 -5.94 -1.19
C VAL A 144 -3.05 -7.11 -1.78
N LEU A 145 -1.87 -7.40 -1.23
CA LEU A 145 -0.99 -8.48 -1.67
C LEU A 145 -0.70 -9.42 -0.51
N LEU A 146 -0.86 -10.71 -0.72
CA LEU A 146 -0.51 -11.74 0.26
C LEU A 146 0.70 -12.53 -0.23
N LEU A 147 1.72 -12.66 0.62
CA LEU A 147 2.89 -13.47 0.40
C LEU A 147 2.99 -14.56 1.48
N ASN A 148 3.52 -15.73 1.12
CA ASN A 148 3.76 -16.85 2.05
C ASN A 148 5.21 -16.98 2.48
#